data_AF-A0A379VW20-F1
#
_entry.id   AF-A0A379VW20-F1
#
_cell.length_a   1.000
_cell.length_b   1.000
_cell.length_c   1.000
_cell.angle_alpha   90.00
_cell.angle_beta   90.00
_cell.angle_gamma   90.00
#
_symmetry.space_group_name_H-M   'P 1'
#
loop_
_entity.id
_entity.type
_entity.pdbx_description
1 polymer ?
#
loop_
_entity_poly.entity_id
_entity_poly.type
_entity_poly.pdbx_seq_one_letter_code
_entity_poly.pdbx_strand_id
1 'polypeptide(L)' 'MGVAAAGHRAVVVFAVLHSTITRFSPARHIDIKYAQLLSEAQNKGVEVLAYKAELSAQKMELNEPVPITL' A
#
# COMPACT_ATOMS: atom_id res chain seq x y z
N MET A 1 1.54 13.14 6.14
CA MET A 1 1.56 12.58 7.52
C MET A 1 0.80 13.45 8.55
N GLY A 2 0.23 14.62 8.19
CA GLY A 2 -0.45 15.50 9.17
C GLY A 2 -1.62 14.85 9.92
N VAL A 3 -2.38 13.96 9.28
CA VAL A 3 -3.50 13.24 9.91
C VAL A 3 -3.03 12.36 11.06
N ALA A 4 -2.01 11.52 10.84
CA ALA A 4 -1.41 10.69 11.89
C ALA A 4 -0.75 11.54 12.98
N ALA A 5 -0.05 12.62 12.60
CA ALA A 5 0.58 13.54 13.55
C ALA A 5 -0.44 14.28 14.44
N ALA A 6 -1.66 14.49 13.96
CA ALA A 6 -2.77 15.04 14.73
C ALA A 6 -3.46 14.01 15.63
N GLY A 7 -2.97 12.77 15.69
CA GLY A 7 -3.53 11.69 16.52
C GLY A 7 -4.71 10.94 15.88
N HIS A 8 -5.02 11.20 14.61
CA HIS A 8 -6.07 10.48 13.90
C HIS A 8 -5.52 9.24 13.20
N ARG A 9 -6.34 8.20 13.07
CA ARG A 9 -6.01 7.02 12.28
C ARG A 9 -5.85 7.41 10.80
N ALA A 10 -4.69 7.11 10.22
CA ALA A 10 -4.41 7.33 8.80
C ALA A 10 -3.98 6.02 8.15
N VAL A 11 -4.60 5.68 7.01
CA VAL A 11 -4.32 4.44 6.29
C VAL A 11 -4.05 4.77 4.82
N VAL A 12 -2.98 4.20 4.26
CA VAL A 12 -2.77 4.12 2.82
C VAL A 12 -3.06 2.69 2.39
N VAL A 13 -4.01 2.52 1.47
CA VAL A 13 -4.37 1.21 0.91
C VAL A 13 -3.92 1.14 -0.54
N PHE A 14 -3.02 0.22 -0.84
CA PHE A 14 -2.63 -0.14 -2.19
C PHE A 14 -3.54 -1.26 -2.72
N ALA A 15 -4.46 -0.90 -3.61
CA ALA A 15 -5.26 -1.86 -4.36
C ALA A 15 -4.40 -2.46 -5.48
N VAL A 16 -4.04 -3.73 -5.34
CA VAL A 16 -3.22 -4.47 -6.30
C VAL A 16 -4.15 -5.08 -7.34
N LEU A 17 -4.26 -4.39 -8.48
CA LEU A 17 -5.18 -4.73 -9.58
C LEU A 17 -4.50 -5.52 -10.71
N HIS A 18 -3.47 -6.31 -10.36
CA HIS A 18 -2.76 -7.17 -11.30
C HIS A 18 -2.62 -8.58 -10.69
N SER A 19 -3.25 -9.57 -11.32
CA SER A 19 -3.48 -10.91 -10.75
C SER A 19 -2.21 -11.72 -10.44
N THR A 20 -1.09 -11.43 -11.10
CA THR A 20 0.17 -12.14 -10.86
C THR A 20 1.01 -11.57 -9.72
N ILE A 21 0.64 -10.40 -9.17
CA ILE A 21 1.38 -9.79 -8.06
C ILE A 21 1.09 -10.58 -6.78
N THR A 22 2.14 -10.93 -6.04
CA THR A 22 2.07 -11.68 -4.78
C THR A 22 2.70 -10.95 -3.59
N ARG A 23 3.31 -9.79 -3.82
CA ARG A 23 3.89 -8.91 -2.79
C ARG A 23 3.91 -7.47 -3.27
N PHE A 24 3.93 -6.53 -2.34
CA PHE A 24 4.04 -5.10 -2.62
C PHE A 24 5.34 -4.52 -2.04
N SER A 25 5.98 -3.66 -2.82
CA SER A 25 7.09 -2.80 -2.37
C SER A 25 7.09 -1.51 -3.18
N PRO A 26 7.39 -0.35 -2.59
CA PRO A 26 7.50 0.88 -3.36
C PRO A 26 8.64 0.74 -4.38
N ALA A 27 8.41 1.20 -5.60
CA ALA A 27 9.39 1.12 -6.68
C ALA A 27 10.51 2.16 -6.49
N ARG A 28 11.40 1.92 -5.53
CA ARG A 28 12.51 2.82 -5.16
C ARG A 28 13.40 3.24 -6.33
N HIS A 29 13.55 2.38 -7.33
CA HIS A 29 14.35 2.65 -8.54
C HIS A 29 13.65 3.62 -9.52
N ILE A 30 12.33 3.78 -9.42
CA ILE A 30 11.54 4.73 -10.21
C ILE A 30 11.41 6.04 -9.44
N ASP A 31 11.04 5.95 -8.16
CA ASP A 31 10.89 7.11 -7.28
C ASP A 31 11.44 6.77 -5.88
N ILE A 32 12.69 7.19 -5.66
CA ILE A 32 13.36 7.02 -4.37
C ILE A 32 12.70 7.85 -3.27
N LYS A 33 12.18 9.03 -3.60
CA LYS A 33 11.60 9.96 -2.64
C LYS A 33 10.26 9.41 -2.13
N TYR A 34 9.43 8.88 -3.02
CA TYR A 34 8.19 8.23 -2.62
C TYR A 34 8.44 7.02 -1.72
N ALA A 35 9.42 6.16 -2.08
CA ALA A 35 9.79 5.02 -1.25
C ALA A 35 10.22 5.45 0.16
N GLN A 36 11.08 6.46 0.25
CA GLN A 36 11.52 7.02 1.55
C GLN A 36 10.35 7.61 2.35
N LEU A 37 9.48 8.38 1.71
CA LEU A 37 8.31 8.97 2.36
C LEU A 37 7.30 7.93 2.84
N LEU A 38 7.16 6.80 2.13
CA LEU A 38 6.28 5.71 2.55
C LEU A 38 6.81 5.01 3.80
N SER A 39 8.12 4.74 3.87
CA SER A 39 8.77 4.23 5.09
C SER A 39 8.65 5.24 6.25
N GLU A 40 8.88 6.53 5.99
CA GLU A 40 8.72 7.58 7.00
C GLU A 40 7.28 7.68 7.50
N ALA A 41 6.30 7.61 6.60
CA ALA A 41 4.89 7.63 6.95
C ALA A 41 4.51 6.46 7.85
N GLN A 42 4.98 5.25 7.54
CA GLN A 42 4.76 4.09 8.39
C GLN A 42 5.34 4.31 9.80
N ASN A 43 6.57 4.81 9.88
CA ASN A 43 7.22 5.12 11.16
C ASN A 43 6.50 6.22 11.97
N LYS A 44 5.74 7.11 11.30
CA LYS A 44 4.92 8.14 11.95
C LYS A 44 3.46 7.71 12.18
N GLY A 45 3.16 6.42 12.13
CA GLY A 45 1.86 5.88 12.49
C GLY A 45 0.82 5.85 11.37
N VAL A 46 1.23 6.03 10.12
CA VAL A 46 0.36 5.75 8.97
C VAL A 46 0.35 4.24 8.72
N GLU A 47 -0.82 3.61 8.78
CA GLU A 47 -0.97 2.21 8.41
C GLU A 47 -0.81 2.04 6.90
N VAL A 48 -0.06 1.03 6.46
CA VAL A 48 0.12 0.70 5.05
C VAL A 48 -0.47 -0.68 4.81
N LEU A 49 -1.49 -0.75 3.96
CA LEU A 49 -2.15 -1.99 3.55
C LEU A 49 -1.96 -2.20 2.06
N ALA A 50 -1.88 -3.47 1.65
CA ALA A 50 -1.85 -3.86 0.25
C ALA A 50 -2.78 -5.07 0.10
N TYR A 51 -3.80 -4.93 -0.74
CA TYR A 51 -4.80 -5.96 -0.98
C TYR A 51 -4.85 -6.28 -2.46
N LYS A 52 -4.79 -7.56 -2.77
CA LYS A 52 -4.92 -8.07 -4.11
C LYS A 52 -6.38 -8.24 -4.47
N ALA A 53 -6.72 -7.74 -5.66
CA ALA A 53 -8.02 -7.97 -6.24
C ALA A 53 -8.08 -9.35 -6.92
N GLU A 54 -9.18 -10.05 -6.69
CA GLU A 54 -9.63 -11.10 -7.58
C GLU A 54 -10.29 -10.46 -8.80
N LEU A 55 -9.86 -10.86 -9.99
CA LEU A 55 -10.23 -10.22 -11.26
C LEU A 55 -10.93 -11.24 -12.16
N SER A 56 -12.10 -10.87 -12.68
CA SER A 56 -12.79 -11.60 -13.75
C SER A 56 -13.35 -10.61 -14.78
N ALA A 57 -13.88 -11.13 -15.89
CA ALA A 57 -14.55 -10.27 -16.88
C ALA A 57 -15.85 -9.64 -16.36
N GLN A 58 -16.39 -10.14 -15.24
CA GLN A 58 -17.67 -9.70 -14.67
C GLN A 58 -17.49 -8.82 -13.43
N LYS A 59 -16.40 -8.99 -12.67
CA LYS A 59 -16.17 -8.21 -11.43
C LYS A 59 -14.69 -8.06 -11.10
N MET A 60 -14.41 -7.08 -10.24
CA MET A 60 -13.14 -6.91 -9.55
C MET A 60 -13.44 -6.67 -8.07
N GLU A 61 -12.77 -7.43 -7.20
CA GLU A 61 -13.04 -7.39 -5.75
C GLU A 61 -11.74 -7.52 -4.97
N LEU A 62 -11.48 -6.62 -4.02
CA LEU A 62 -10.35 -6.75 -3.10
C LEU A 62 -10.60 -7.94 -2.18
N ASN A 63 -9.68 -8.92 -2.21
CA ASN A 63 -9.89 -10.20 -1.55
C ASN A 63 -8.84 -10.43 -0.46
N GLU A 64 -7.57 -10.64 -0.84
CA GLU A 64 -6.53 -11.08 0.10
C GLU A 64 -5.47 -10.00 0.35
N PRO A 65 -4.93 -9.87 1.59
CA PRO A 65 -3.78 -9.03 1.84
C PRO A 65 -2.53 -9.65 1.18
N VAL A 66 -1.61 -8.82 0.71
CA VAL A 66 -0.29 -9.27 0.23
C VAL A 66 0.82 -8.77 1.14
N PRO A 67 1.93 -9.54 1.30
CA PRO A 67 3.10 -9.09 2.04
C PRO A 67 3.64 -7.75 1.52
N ILE A 68 4.02 -6.87 2.44
CA ILE A 68 4.60 -5.56 2.15
C ILE A 68 6.07 -5.54 2.57
N THR A 69 6.92 -4.93 1.74
CA THR A 69 8.31 -4.61 2.07
C THR A 69 8.58 -3.14 1.70
N LEU A 70 8.95 -2.31 2.68
CA LEU A 70 9.24 -0.88 2.50
C LEU A 70 10.76 -0.59 2.47
#